data_AF-A0A8H6FIP2-F1
#
_entry.id   AF-A0A8H6FIP2-F1
#
_cell.length_a   1.000
_cell.length_b   1.000
_cell.length_c   1.000
_cell.angle_alpha   90.00
_cell.angle_beta   90.00
_cell.angle_gamma   90.00
#
_symmetry.space_group_name_H-M   'P 1'
#
loop_
_entity.id
_entity.type
_entity.pdbx_description
1 polymer ?
#
loop_
_entity_poly.entity_id
_entity_poly.type
_entity_poly.pdbx_seq_one_letter_code
_entity_poly.pdbx_strand_id
1 'polypeptide(L)'
;MVSGSLKNVENPGWNTIALHGGQEPDPINGARAAPIYQTCAYNFEDAADGAGKFAWSKDGYVYTRMGNPTNTIFETRMAMLEGGVGAVATASGHAAQFMAITNCCQPGHNFVSTSWLYGGTYNQFRVYMKKFKIAVKFVQGDDPTDIKNMIDENTRAVYIETISNPKHNIPDVAAIAKVAHDAGIPLIIDNTFGMGGYISRPISLGADIVTHSCTKWIGGHGTSMGGIVIDGGHFDWSASGKFPEFTEPADGYHGMRFWETYGNKALAAKLRMDSMRDLGPCMSPFNAWLFLQGLETLPLRGQRHVENSQAFAEWLEAHPCVSWVLYPGLKSHKDYERARTTMPNGPGGVLTFGVAGNIDEVRAVVNNLKLCSHLANVGDAKTLIIHPWVTTHQQLPDEEKIKGGVTPDLIRVSLGLEDIKDIIFDFQQAFVAAGLQPAEKGVDPFQAASGLVKSGFMGKWATSAPKPGTDGSEGWAERNGVKGTEEKGDANGTEKKEEADGTDKRREAAPTDAVDATQAESKMTMATSA
;
A
#
# COMPACT_ATOMS: atom_id res chain seq x y z
N MET A 1 25.49 3.16 -3.68
CA MET A 1 25.75 3.55 -2.28
C MET A 1 26.13 2.28 -1.51
N VAL A 2 27.32 2.20 -0.93
CA VAL A 2 27.69 1.13 0.01
C VAL A 2 27.70 1.74 1.41
N SER A 3 26.88 1.21 2.31
CA SER A 3 26.69 1.72 3.68
C SER A 3 26.43 0.54 4.63
N GLY A 4 26.67 0.75 5.93
CA GLY A 4 26.65 -0.31 6.93
C GLY A 4 27.88 -1.22 6.87
N SER A 5 27.79 -2.40 7.45
CA SER A 5 28.88 -3.41 7.56
C SER A 5 29.32 -4.03 6.23
N LEU A 6 29.06 -3.36 5.11
CA LEU A 6 29.30 -3.79 3.74
C LEU A 6 30.55 -3.15 3.13
N LYS A 7 31.34 -2.39 3.89
CA LYS A 7 32.51 -1.65 3.39
C LYS A 7 33.53 -2.52 2.65
N ASN A 8 33.63 -3.80 2.98
CA ASN A 8 34.55 -4.76 2.37
C ASN A 8 33.90 -5.71 1.34
N VAL A 9 32.62 -5.51 1.02
CA VAL A 9 31.89 -6.34 0.05
C VAL A 9 31.67 -5.52 -1.21
N GLU A 10 32.40 -5.86 -2.27
CA GLU A 10 32.18 -5.27 -3.59
C GLU A 10 30.87 -5.79 -4.18
N ASN A 11 29.98 -4.89 -4.62
CA ASN A 11 28.69 -5.21 -5.23
C ASN A 11 27.85 -6.23 -4.41
N PRO A 12 27.45 -5.90 -3.17
CA PRO A 12 26.72 -6.82 -2.31
C PRO A 12 25.41 -7.27 -2.97
N GLY A 13 25.12 -8.57 -2.90
CA GLY A 13 23.87 -9.14 -3.38
C GLY A 13 22.66 -8.64 -2.58
N TRP A 14 21.46 -8.70 -3.18
CA TRP A 14 20.23 -8.18 -2.59
C TRP A 14 19.97 -8.74 -1.17
N ASN A 15 20.10 -10.05 -1.00
CA ASN A 15 19.88 -10.72 0.29
C ASN A 15 20.86 -10.22 1.37
N THR A 16 22.10 -9.93 0.98
CA THR A 16 23.12 -9.39 1.88
C THR A 16 22.79 -7.94 2.26
N ILE A 17 22.30 -7.13 1.32
CA ILE A 17 21.83 -5.76 1.60
C ILE A 17 20.64 -5.78 2.57
N ALA A 18 19.71 -6.72 2.43
CA ALA A 18 18.52 -6.80 3.29
C ALA A 18 18.86 -7.02 4.77
N LEU A 19 20.02 -7.64 5.05
CA LEU A 19 20.53 -7.88 6.41
C LEU A 19 21.44 -6.75 6.91
N HIS A 20 22.31 -6.21 6.06
CA HIS A 20 23.43 -5.36 6.49
C HIS A 20 23.36 -3.91 5.99
N GLY A 21 22.55 -3.62 4.98
CA GLY A 21 22.46 -2.31 4.37
C GLY A 21 22.09 -1.24 5.39
N GLY A 22 22.86 -0.14 5.41
CA GLY A 22 22.58 1.02 6.25
C GLY A 22 22.81 0.83 7.75
N GLN A 23 23.35 -0.32 8.19
CA GLN A 23 23.55 -0.62 9.61
C GLN A 23 24.98 -1.08 9.91
N GLU A 24 25.58 -0.49 10.93
CA GLU A 24 26.78 -0.98 11.63
C GLU A 24 26.39 -1.42 13.05
N PRO A 25 27.21 -2.24 13.75
CA PRO A 25 27.03 -2.43 15.19
C PRO A 25 27.00 -1.09 15.92
N ASP A 26 26.16 -0.98 16.96
CA ASP A 26 26.06 0.24 17.77
C ASP A 26 27.44 0.67 18.27
N PRO A 27 27.93 1.89 17.97
CA PRO A 27 29.29 2.29 18.30
C PRO A 27 29.53 2.48 19.80
N ILE A 28 28.48 2.58 20.61
CA ILE A 28 28.60 2.81 22.06
C ILE A 28 28.68 1.48 22.82
N ASN A 29 27.79 0.54 22.54
CA ASN A 29 27.64 -0.71 23.31
C ASN A 29 27.94 -1.98 22.49
N GLY A 30 28.18 -1.85 21.18
CA GLY A 30 28.47 -2.98 20.29
C GLY A 30 27.25 -3.84 19.93
N ALA A 31 26.02 -3.37 20.20
CA ALA A 31 24.80 -4.10 19.87
C ALA A 31 24.72 -4.39 18.35
N ARG A 32 24.50 -5.65 17.99
CA ARG A 32 24.40 -6.04 16.56
C ARG A 32 23.04 -5.68 15.97
N ALA A 33 21.96 -5.94 16.69
CA ALA A 33 20.62 -5.57 16.27
C ALA A 33 20.46 -4.04 16.26
N ALA A 34 19.63 -3.52 15.36
CA ALA A 34 19.36 -2.08 15.29
C ALA A 34 18.68 -1.64 16.60
N PRO A 35 19.20 -0.62 17.32
CA PRO A 35 18.52 -0.07 18.48
C PRO A 35 17.21 0.59 18.10
N ILE A 36 16.25 0.61 19.03
CA ILE A 36 15.01 1.37 18.91
C ILE A 36 15.20 2.71 19.61
N TYR A 37 15.39 3.78 18.85
CA TYR A 37 15.47 5.14 19.39
C TYR A 37 14.05 5.70 19.58
N GLN A 38 13.33 5.21 20.59
CA GLN A 38 11.98 5.68 20.94
C GLN A 38 12.03 7.03 21.69
N THR A 39 12.48 8.07 20.99
CA THR A 39 12.57 9.45 21.49
C THR A 39 11.89 10.42 20.53
N CYS A 40 11.51 11.59 21.01
CA CYS A 40 11.02 12.69 20.18
C CYS A 40 12.14 13.67 19.78
N ALA A 41 13.13 13.90 20.64
CA ALA A 41 14.13 14.96 20.50
C ALA A 41 15.53 14.46 20.90
N TYR A 42 16.55 15.21 20.47
CA TYR A 42 17.96 14.90 20.67
C TYR A 42 18.69 16.09 21.29
N ASN A 43 19.65 15.82 22.17
CA ASN A 43 20.48 16.86 22.77
C ASN A 43 21.41 17.48 21.72
N PHE A 44 21.67 18.78 21.87
CA PHE A 44 22.78 19.46 21.23
C PHE A 44 24.00 19.47 22.13
N GLU A 45 25.18 19.47 21.54
CA GLU A 45 26.45 19.60 22.28
C GLU A 45 26.57 21.00 22.89
N ASP A 46 26.23 22.01 22.10
CA ASP A 46 26.18 23.42 22.47
C ASP A 46 25.23 24.20 21.53
N ALA A 47 25.13 25.52 21.72
CA ALA A 47 24.27 26.37 20.91
C ALA A 47 24.68 26.43 19.41
N ALA A 48 25.97 26.31 19.11
CA ALA A 48 26.47 26.33 17.73
C ALA A 48 26.13 25.01 17.00
N ASP A 49 26.21 23.88 17.70
CA ASP A 49 25.76 22.58 17.20
C ASP A 49 24.26 22.61 16.83
N GLY A 50 23.43 23.16 17.72
CA GLY A 50 22.00 23.35 17.45
C GLY A 50 21.75 24.21 16.23
N ALA A 51 22.40 25.38 16.13
CA ALA A 51 22.26 26.28 14.99
C ALA A 51 22.69 25.62 13.67
N GLY A 52 23.81 24.90 13.65
CA GLY A 52 24.31 24.20 12.46
C GLY A 52 23.37 23.09 11.98
N LYS A 53 22.77 22.32 12.91
CA LYS A 53 21.79 21.27 12.57
C LYS A 53 20.50 21.86 11.99
N PHE A 54 19.99 22.97 12.53
CA PHE A 54 18.81 23.65 11.98
C PHE A 54 19.08 24.36 10.64
N ALA A 55 20.31 24.83 10.44
CA ALA A 55 20.78 25.38 9.18
C ALA A 55 21.10 24.30 8.12
N TRP A 56 20.98 23.02 8.46
CA TRP A 56 21.34 21.88 7.62
C TRP A 56 22.80 21.90 7.13
N SER A 57 23.67 22.61 7.87
CA SER A 57 25.11 22.70 7.60
C SER A 57 25.93 21.68 8.38
N LYS A 58 25.31 20.96 9.33
CA LYS A 58 25.89 19.86 10.10
C LYS A 58 24.90 18.70 10.15
N ASP A 59 25.38 17.51 9.81
CA ASP A 59 24.57 16.28 9.93
C ASP A 59 24.21 15.99 11.38
N GLY A 60 22.99 15.49 11.60
CA GLY A 60 22.57 15.02 12.91
C GLY A 60 21.06 15.01 13.08
N TYR A 61 20.64 14.52 14.24
CA TYR A 61 19.24 14.45 14.61
C TYR A 61 18.86 15.62 15.50
N VAL A 62 17.67 16.17 15.25
CA VAL A 62 17.08 17.28 16.01
C VAL A 62 15.77 16.81 16.65
N TYR A 63 14.87 16.30 15.81
CA TYR A 63 13.55 15.85 16.21
C TYR A 63 13.10 14.68 15.33
N THR A 64 12.49 13.64 15.92
CA THR A 64 12.12 12.39 15.24
C THR A 64 11.18 12.60 14.05
N ARG A 65 10.33 13.63 14.08
CA ARG A 65 9.48 14.00 12.92
C ARG A 65 10.31 14.24 11.66
N MET A 66 11.50 14.81 11.78
CA MET A 66 12.40 15.04 10.65
C MET A 66 13.32 13.85 10.44
N GLY A 67 13.98 13.33 11.48
CA GLY A 67 14.86 12.18 11.34
C GLY A 67 15.07 11.44 12.65
N ASN A 68 15.25 10.12 12.55
CA ASN A 68 15.51 9.21 13.66
C ASN A 68 16.53 8.15 13.23
N PRO A 69 17.50 7.73 14.07
CA PRO A 69 18.50 6.75 13.67
C PRO A 69 17.91 5.40 13.25
N THR A 70 16.89 4.89 13.94
CA THR A 70 16.22 3.63 13.57
C THR A 70 15.57 3.75 12.19
N ASN A 71 14.88 4.86 11.91
CA ASN A 71 14.29 5.14 10.60
C ASN A 71 15.37 5.30 9.52
N THR A 72 16.50 5.94 9.85
CA THR A 72 17.59 6.19 8.90
C THR A 72 18.22 4.88 8.41
N ILE A 73 18.36 3.88 9.28
CA ILE A 73 18.79 2.53 8.88
C ILE A 73 17.80 1.94 7.87
N PHE A 74 16.50 2.00 8.17
CA PHE A 74 15.45 1.50 7.29
C PHE A 74 15.43 2.20 5.93
N GLU A 75 15.49 3.53 5.93
CA GLU A 75 15.50 4.36 4.72
C GLU A 75 16.73 4.08 3.85
N THR A 76 17.91 4.04 4.46
CA THR A 76 19.16 3.74 3.75
C THR A 76 19.12 2.34 3.15
N ARG A 77 18.63 1.35 3.91
CA ARG A 77 18.50 -0.03 3.44
C ARG A 77 17.55 -0.12 2.25
N MET A 78 16.38 0.51 2.34
CA MET A 78 15.41 0.52 1.23
C MET A 78 15.95 1.20 -0.02
N ALA A 79 16.65 2.34 0.12
CA ALA A 79 17.31 2.98 -1.01
C ALA A 79 18.31 2.03 -1.68
N MET A 80 19.12 1.31 -0.89
CA MET A 80 20.07 0.33 -1.43
C MET A 80 19.39 -0.86 -2.13
N LEU A 81 18.29 -1.40 -1.58
CA LEU A 81 17.57 -2.55 -2.15
C LEU A 81 16.94 -2.23 -3.51
N GLU A 82 16.43 -1.01 -3.67
CA GLU A 82 15.80 -0.54 -4.91
C GLU A 82 16.79 0.08 -5.91
N GLY A 83 18.01 0.37 -5.48
CA GLY A 83 19.03 1.02 -6.30
C GLY A 83 18.91 2.54 -6.36
N GLY A 84 18.21 3.15 -5.39
CA GLY A 84 18.10 4.60 -5.25
C GLY A 84 19.28 5.25 -4.50
N VAL A 85 19.26 6.59 -4.45
CA VAL A 85 20.29 7.42 -3.80
C VAL A 85 19.85 7.99 -2.45
N GLY A 86 18.57 7.85 -2.09
CA GLY A 86 18.02 8.29 -0.81
C GLY A 86 16.58 7.82 -0.65
N ALA A 87 16.07 7.84 0.57
CA ALA A 87 14.67 7.50 0.84
C ALA A 87 14.11 8.24 2.07
N VAL A 88 12.79 8.36 2.11
CA VAL A 88 12.04 9.01 3.20
C VAL A 88 10.87 8.15 3.62
N ALA A 89 10.94 7.60 4.84
CA ALA A 89 9.92 6.75 5.42
C ALA A 89 8.77 7.58 5.99
N THR A 90 7.54 7.14 5.75
CA THR A 90 6.30 7.84 6.07
C THR A 90 5.34 6.96 6.87
N ALA A 91 4.32 7.56 7.47
CA ALA A 91 3.34 6.88 8.31
C ALA A 91 2.50 5.82 7.55
N SER A 92 2.40 5.90 6.22
CA SER A 92 1.65 4.96 5.38
C SER A 92 2.02 5.08 3.90
N GLY A 93 1.72 4.06 3.09
CA GLY A 93 1.86 4.15 1.62
C GLY A 93 1.12 5.35 1.00
N HIS A 94 -0.08 5.67 1.51
CA HIS A 94 -0.81 6.86 1.07
C HIS A 94 -0.08 8.18 1.34
N ALA A 95 0.64 8.26 2.47
CA ALA A 95 1.47 9.43 2.75
C ALA A 95 2.69 9.48 1.82
N ALA A 96 3.30 8.33 1.50
CA ALA A 96 4.41 8.25 0.56
C ALA A 96 4.00 8.75 -0.84
N GLN A 97 2.93 8.20 -1.44
CA GLN A 97 2.49 8.62 -2.77
C GLN A 97 2.01 10.08 -2.80
N PHE A 98 1.36 10.55 -1.72
CA PHE A 98 0.96 11.95 -1.61
C PHE A 98 2.18 12.86 -1.63
N MET A 99 3.18 12.60 -0.78
CA MET A 99 4.42 13.38 -0.75
C MET A 99 5.17 13.34 -2.07
N ALA A 100 5.26 12.18 -2.74
CA ALA A 100 5.91 12.07 -4.05
C ALA A 100 5.22 12.98 -5.09
N ILE A 101 3.88 12.95 -5.16
CA ILE A 101 3.12 13.75 -6.10
C ILE A 101 3.20 15.25 -5.76
N THR A 102 3.03 15.65 -4.50
CA THR A 102 3.05 17.07 -4.12
C THR A 102 4.44 17.69 -4.13
N ASN A 103 5.51 16.89 -4.21
CA ASN A 103 6.84 17.43 -4.50
C ASN A 103 7.06 17.72 -5.99
N CYS A 104 6.25 17.14 -6.88
CA CYS A 104 6.30 17.41 -8.32
C CYS A 104 5.21 18.42 -8.75
N CYS A 105 4.08 18.44 -8.05
CA CYS A 105 2.87 19.17 -8.44
C CYS A 105 2.55 20.32 -7.47
N GLN A 106 2.10 21.44 -8.02
CA GLN A 106 1.56 22.59 -7.30
C GLN A 106 0.10 22.82 -7.70
N PRO A 107 -0.68 23.65 -6.96
CA PRO A 107 -2.01 24.06 -7.38
C PRO A 107 -2.04 24.56 -8.84
N GLY A 108 -2.90 23.98 -9.66
CA GLY A 108 -3.00 24.27 -11.11
C GLY A 108 -2.22 23.28 -12.00
N HIS A 109 -1.30 22.49 -11.45
CA HIS A 109 -0.64 21.42 -12.18
C HIS A 109 -1.53 20.17 -12.32
N ASN A 110 -1.12 19.28 -13.23
CA ASN A 110 -1.69 17.95 -13.35
C ASN A 110 -0.62 16.86 -13.42
N PHE A 111 -1.03 15.61 -13.27
CA PHE A 111 -0.22 14.43 -13.56
C PHE A 111 -1.05 13.38 -14.30
N VAL A 112 -0.38 12.53 -15.07
CA VAL A 112 -1.01 11.44 -15.82
C VAL A 112 -0.90 10.15 -15.01
N SER A 113 -1.98 9.37 -14.95
CA SER A 113 -1.98 8.09 -14.25
C SER A 113 -2.83 7.07 -15.00
N THR A 114 -2.49 5.79 -14.90
CA THR A 114 -3.44 4.73 -15.25
C THR A 114 -4.64 4.75 -14.29
N SER A 115 -5.81 4.27 -14.75
CA SER A 115 -7.00 4.01 -13.95
C SER A 115 -6.93 2.69 -13.18
N TRP A 116 -6.03 1.77 -13.56
CA TRP A 116 -5.88 0.44 -12.96
C TRP A 116 -4.97 0.48 -11.73
N LEU A 117 -5.45 1.18 -10.71
CA LEU A 117 -4.74 1.41 -9.46
C LEU A 117 -5.40 0.69 -8.29
N TYR A 118 -4.65 0.58 -7.20
CA TYR A 118 -5.24 0.37 -5.89
C TYR A 118 -6.37 1.39 -5.63
N GLY A 119 -7.54 0.89 -5.24
CA GLY A 119 -8.74 1.71 -5.07
C GLY A 119 -8.56 2.91 -4.10
N GLY A 120 -7.71 2.77 -3.08
CA GLY A 120 -7.35 3.88 -2.19
C GLY A 120 -6.58 4.99 -2.92
N THR A 121 -5.62 4.63 -3.77
CA THR A 121 -4.87 5.55 -4.62
C THR A 121 -5.77 6.22 -5.65
N TYR A 122 -6.61 5.45 -6.35
CA TYR A 122 -7.59 6.00 -7.28
C TYR A 122 -8.49 7.06 -6.60
N ASN A 123 -8.99 6.74 -5.40
CA ASN A 123 -9.83 7.67 -4.64
C ASN A 123 -9.04 8.89 -4.15
N GLN A 124 -7.81 8.71 -3.66
CA GLN A 124 -6.95 9.82 -3.24
C GLN A 124 -6.75 10.80 -4.41
N PHE A 125 -6.41 10.29 -5.59
CA PHE A 125 -6.18 11.11 -6.79
C PHE A 125 -7.45 11.80 -7.29
N ARG A 126 -8.56 11.07 -7.41
CA ARG A 126 -9.82 11.61 -7.96
C ARG A 126 -10.55 12.56 -7.02
N VAL A 127 -10.45 12.35 -5.70
CA VAL A 127 -11.26 13.06 -4.70
C VAL A 127 -10.39 13.96 -3.83
N TYR A 128 -9.36 13.43 -3.19
CA TYR A 128 -8.61 14.17 -2.18
C TYR A 128 -7.70 15.24 -2.79
N MET A 129 -7.05 14.96 -3.92
CA MET A 129 -6.14 15.90 -4.59
C MET A 129 -6.84 17.20 -5.06
N LYS A 130 -8.16 17.18 -5.26
CA LYS A 130 -8.94 18.38 -5.59
C LYS A 130 -8.83 19.48 -4.53
N LYS A 131 -8.64 19.11 -3.25
CA LYS A 131 -8.41 20.08 -2.17
C LYS A 131 -7.13 20.89 -2.35
N PHE A 132 -6.16 20.33 -3.08
CA PHE A 132 -4.88 20.96 -3.41
C PHE A 132 -4.87 21.56 -4.82
N LYS A 133 -6.02 21.53 -5.54
CA LYS A 133 -6.15 21.96 -6.93
C LYS A 133 -5.13 21.30 -7.87
N ILE A 134 -4.73 20.06 -7.57
CA ILE A 134 -3.90 19.23 -8.43
C ILE A 134 -4.83 18.27 -9.16
N ALA A 135 -4.83 18.30 -10.48
CA ALA A 135 -5.66 17.43 -11.29
C ALA A 135 -4.93 16.11 -11.63
N VAL A 136 -5.70 15.03 -11.76
CA VAL A 136 -5.23 13.77 -12.33
C VAL A 136 -5.89 13.56 -13.68
N LYS A 137 -5.09 13.14 -14.66
CA LYS A 137 -5.55 12.74 -15.99
C LYS A 137 -5.45 11.22 -16.08
N PHE A 138 -6.59 10.55 -16.01
CA PHE A 138 -6.64 9.09 -16.07
C PHE A 138 -6.58 8.58 -17.52
N VAL A 139 -5.68 7.64 -17.76
CA VAL A 139 -5.63 6.80 -18.97
C VAL A 139 -6.23 5.44 -18.64
N GLN A 140 -7.02 4.89 -19.56
CA GLN A 140 -7.47 3.51 -19.45
C GLN A 140 -6.38 2.59 -19.98
N GLY A 141 -5.74 1.84 -19.08
CA GLY A 141 -4.59 1.00 -19.43
C GLY A 141 -3.24 1.66 -19.18
N ASP A 142 -2.21 1.14 -19.85
CA ASP A 142 -0.81 1.47 -19.65
C ASP A 142 -0.03 1.63 -20.98
N ASP A 143 -0.74 1.90 -22.08
CA ASP A 143 -0.10 2.16 -23.37
C ASP A 143 0.69 3.49 -23.33
N PRO A 144 2.00 3.48 -23.68
CA PRO A 144 2.82 4.69 -23.67
C PRO A 144 2.27 5.81 -24.58
N THR A 145 1.60 5.47 -25.69
CA THR A 145 1.01 6.43 -26.62
C THR A 145 -0.16 7.16 -25.99
N ASP A 146 -1.03 6.44 -25.28
CA ASP A 146 -2.17 7.04 -24.58
C ASP A 146 -1.71 7.93 -23.43
N ILE A 147 -0.66 7.52 -22.72
CA ILE A 147 -0.01 8.36 -21.70
C ILE A 147 0.52 9.64 -22.34
N LYS A 148 1.26 9.53 -23.46
CA LYS A 148 1.80 10.68 -24.20
C LYS A 148 0.71 11.66 -24.61
N ASN A 149 -0.43 11.16 -25.10
CA ASN A 149 -1.55 11.99 -25.56
C ASN A 149 -2.22 12.78 -24.42
N MET A 150 -2.05 12.37 -23.16
CA MET A 150 -2.61 13.09 -22.01
C MET A 150 -1.67 14.14 -21.43
N ILE A 151 -0.39 14.15 -21.82
CA ILE A 151 0.61 15.11 -21.33
C ILE A 151 0.36 16.49 -21.94
N ASP A 152 0.39 17.54 -21.11
CA ASP A 152 0.36 18.94 -21.52
C ASP A 152 1.45 19.79 -20.82
N GLU A 153 1.43 21.10 -21.05
CA GLU A 153 2.34 22.06 -20.43
C GLU A 153 2.31 22.04 -18.88
N ASN A 154 1.17 21.72 -18.28
CA ASN A 154 0.92 21.69 -16.84
C ASN A 154 1.15 20.31 -16.21
N THR A 155 1.42 19.28 -17.03
CA THR A 155 1.78 17.95 -16.53
C THR A 155 3.14 17.99 -15.84
N ARG A 156 3.24 17.33 -14.68
CA ARG A 156 4.45 17.27 -13.83
C ARG A 156 4.92 15.88 -13.43
N ALA A 157 4.15 14.83 -13.70
CA ALA A 157 4.56 13.46 -13.46
C ALA A 157 3.70 12.48 -14.25
N VAL A 158 4.23 11.27 -14.43
CA VAL A 158 3.46 10.07 -14.78
C VAL A 158 3.47 9.15 -13.55
N TYR A 159 2.34 8.53 -13.22
CA TYR A 159 2.20 7.59 -12.10
C TYR A 159 1.64 6.25 -12.58
N ILE A 160 2.31 5.15 -12.21
CA ILE A 160 1.85 3.77 -12.47
C ILE A 160 2.17 2.83 -11.29
N GLU A 161 1.61 1.62 -11.31
CA GLU A 161 1.93 0.53 -10.37
C GLU A 161 2.73 -0.56 -11.09
N THR A 162 3.71 -1.18 -10.43
CA THR A 162 4.53 -2.26 -11.03
C THR A 162 3.70 -3.49 -11.42
N ILE A 163 2.64 -3.78 -10.66
CA ILE A 163 1.58 -4.73 -11.00
C ILE A 163 0.27 -3.99 -10.76
N SER A 164 -0.55 -3.86 -11.78
CA SER A 164 -1.80 -3.12 -11.65
C SER A 164 -2.84 -3.84 -10.79
N ASN A 165 -3.79 -3.07 -10.26
CA ASN A 165 -4.89 -3.60 -9.48
C ASN A 165 -6.24 -3.18 -10.11
N PRO A 166 -7.20 -4.09 -10.33
CA PRO A 166 -7.16 -5.55 -10.16
C PRO A 166 -6.71 -6.32 -11.41
N LYS A 167 -6.29 -5.63 -12.47
CA LYS A 167 -6.02 -6.23 -13.81
C LYS A 167 -4.77 -7.10 -13.87
N HIS A 168 -3.84 -6.94 -12.93
CA HIS A 168 -2.56 -7.66 -12.87
C HIS A 168 -1.73 -7.56 -14.16
N ASN A 169 -1.85 -6.50 -14.95
CA ASN A 169 -0.95 -6.26 -16.08
C ASN A 169 0.41 -5.76 -15.60
N ILE A 170 1.42 -6.02 -16.41
CA ILE A 170 2.80 -5.57 -16.20
C ILE A 170 3.10 -4.43 -17.18
N PRO A 171 3.27 -3.18 -16.71
CA PRO A 171 3.53 -2.05 -17.60
C PRO A 171 4.92 -2.10 -18.23
N ASP A 172 5.05 -1.50 -19.41
CA ASP A 172 6.33 -1.29 -20.07
C ASP A 172 7.05 -0.08 -19.45
N VAL A 173 7.71 -0.32 -18.32
CA VAL A 173 8.34 0.76 -17.54
C VAL A 173 9.33 1.55 -18.39
N ALA A 174 10.13 0.89 -19.23
CA ALA A 174 11.13 1.56 -20.07
C ALA A 174 10.48 2.45 -21.13
N ALA A 175 9.42 1.97 -21.80
CA ALA A 175 8.71 2.77 -22.79
C ALA A 175 7.97 3.96 -22.15
N ILE A 176 7.36 3.77 -20.98
CA ILE A 176 6.66 4.82 -20.24
C ILE A 176 7.65 5.85 -19.68
N ALA A 177 8.78 5.41 -19.14
CA ALA A 177 9.87 6.29 -18.69
C ALA A 177 10.34 7.18 -19.84
N LYS A 178 10.56 6.61 -21.02
CA LYS A 178 10.93 7.38 -22.20
C LYS A 178 9.90 8.46 -22.52
N VAL A 179 8.60 8.15 -22.49
CA VAL A 179 7.53 9.13 -22.72
C VAL A 179 7.55 10.26 -21.68
N ALA A 180 7.76 9.94 -20.41
CA ALA A 180 7.86 10.93 -19.34
C ALA A 180 9.10 11.83 -19.51
N HIS A 181 10.26 11.23 -19.78
CA HIS A 181 11.52 11.94 -19.94
C HIS A 181 11.55 12.81 -21.20
N ASP A 182 10.98 12.35 -22.33
CA ASP A 182 10.80 13.16 -23.55
C ASP A 182 9.96 14.41 -23.28
N ALA A 183 9.07 14.38 -22.28
CA ALA A 183 8.26 15.51 -21.82
C ALA A 183 8.89 16.31 -20.67
N GLY A 184 10.10 15.94 -20.22
CA GLY A 184 10.82 16.59 -19.14
C GLY A 184 10.15 16.46 -17.77
N ILE A 185 9.48 15.34 -17.50
CA ILE A 185 8.79 15.03 -16.23
C ILE A 185 9.20 13.65 -15.69
N PRO A 186 9.17 13.42 -14.36
CA PRO A 186 9.53 12.14 -13.77
C PRO A 186 8.44 11.08 -13.93
N LEU A 187 8.87 9.82 -13.95
CA LEU A 187 8.03 8.65 -13.74
C LEU A 187 8.05 8.22 -12.27
N ILE A 188 6.87 8.14 -11.68
CA ILE A 188 6.64 7.66 -10.31
C ILE A 188 6.02 6.26 -10.38
N ILE A 189 6.62 5.29 -9.70
CA ILE A 189 6.12 3.91 -9.66
C ILE A 189 5.84 3.48 -8.22
N ASP A 190 4.59 3.09 -7.95
CA ASP A 190 4.30 2.31 -6.77
C ASP A 190 4.73 0.86 -6.98
N ASN A 191 5.79 0.50 -6.28
CA ASN A 191 6.42 -0.81 -6.36
C ASN A 191 6.06 -1.71 -5.17
N THR A 192 4.95 -1.44 -4.47
CA THR A 192 4.49 -2.24 -3.33
C THR A 192 4.44 -3.73 -3.67
N PHE A 193 3.90 -4.08 -4.84
CA PHE A 193 3.85 -5.46 -5.34
C PHE A 193 5.22 -6.00 -5.77
N GLY A 194 6.19 -5.12 -6.04
CA GLY A 194 7.60 -5.44 -6.25
C GLY A 194 8.35 -5.93 -5.02
N MET A 195 7.69 -6.00 -3.86
CA MET A 195 8.23 -6.54 -2.61
C MET A 195 9.55 -5.87 -2.20
N GLY A 196 9.56 -4.53 -2.12
CA GLY A 196 10.76 -3.78 -1.69
C GLY A 196 11.98 -3.94 -2.60
N GLY A 197 11.77 -4.17 -3.89
CA GLY A 197 12.84 -4.39 -4.86
C GLY A 197 13.23 -5.85 -5.06
N TYR A 198 12.63 -6.78 -4.31
CA TYR A 198 12.98 -8.20 -4.39
C TYR A 198 12.55 -8.82 -5.71
N ILE A 199 11.31 -8.59 -6.16
CA ILE A 199 10.86 -9.15 -7.44
C ILE A 199 11.09 -8.19 -8.60
N SER A 200 10.94 -6.87 -8.42
CA SER A 200 11.14 -5.87 -9.49
C SER A 200 11.80 -4.63 -8.94
N ARG A 201 12.74 -4.05 -9.70
CA ARG A 201 13.46 -2.80 -9.36
C ARG A 201 13.22 -1.72 -10.40
N PRO A 202 12.13 -0.95 -10.30
CA PRO A 202 11.72 -0.03 -11.36
C PRO A 202 12.75 1.08 -11.67
N ILE A 203 13.59 1.47 -10.69
CA ILE A 203 14.68 2.43 -10.90
C ILE A 203 15.62 1.95 -12.01
N SER A 204 15.94 0.65 -12.03
CA SER A 204 16.80 0.07 -13.08
C SER A 204 16.13 0.00 -14.45
N LEU A 205 14.81 0.20 -14.51
CA LEU A 205 14.00 0.20 -15.73
C LEU A 205 13.66 1.62 -16.21
N GLY A 206 14.08 2.66 -15.48
CA GLY A 206 13.88 4.07 -15.85
C GLY A 206 12.91 4.86 -14.96
N ALA A 207 12.44 4.31 -13.84
CA ALA A 207 11.63 5.06 -12.89
C ALA A 207 12.47 6.03 -12.06
N ASP A 208 12.06 7.28 -11.96
CA ASP A 208 12.78 8.32 -11.21
C ASP A 208 12.45 8.30 -9.71
N ILE A 209 11.20 7.95 -9.39
CA ILE A 209 10.68 7.93 -8.01
C ILE A 209 9.97 6.60 -7.78
N VAL A 210 10.32 5.90 -6.70
CA VAL A 210 9.62 4.69 -6.29
C VAL A 210 8.91 4.91 -4.95
N THR A 211 7.66 4.47 -4.85
CA THR A 211 6.91 4.47 -3.59
C THR A 211 6.56 3.06 -3.16
N HIS A 212 6.48 2.82 -1.86
CA HIS A 212 5.93 1.58 -1.31
C HIS A 212 4.96 1.86 -0.17
N SER A 213 3.97 0.98 -0.04
CA SER A 213 3.30 0.68 1.21
C SER A 213 4.09 -0.40 1.97
N CYS A 214 4.93 0.01 2.92
CA CYS A 214 5.71 -0.89 3.77
C CYS A 214 4.83 -1.84 4.61
N THR A 215 3.56 -1.47 4.83
CA THR A 215 2.54 -2.31 5.46
C THR A 215 2.39 -3.71 4.84
N LYS A 216 2.73 -3.86 3.54
CA LYS A 216 2.56 -5.11 2.79
C LYS A 216 3.80 -6.00 2.96
N TRP A 217 4.37 -6.53 1.87
CA TRP A 217 5.45 -7.54 1.95
C TRP A 217 6.71 -7.11 2.71
N ILE A 218 7.07 -5.81 2.68
CA ILE A 218 8.20 -5.28 3.45
C ILE A 218 8.02 -5.61 4.94
N GLY A 219 6.87 -5.27 5.53
CA GLY A 219 6.51 -5.69 6.88
C GLY A 219 6.18 -7.18 6.97
N GLY A 220 5.34 -7.71 6.08
CA GLY A 220 5.08 -9.13 5.87
C GLY A 220 4.21 -9.83 6.91
N HIS A 221 3.92 -9.19 8.04
CA HIS A 221 3.31 -9.84 9.21
C HIS A 221 1.94 -9.27 9.61
N GLY A 222 1.42 -8.27 8.87
CA GLY A 222 0.12 -7.67 9.15
C GLY A 222 0.07 -6.81 10.42
N THR A 223 1.21 -6.33 10.93
CA THR A 223 1.32 -5.72 12.27
C THR A 223 1.55 -4.21 12.29
N SER A 224 2.04 -3.60 11.21
CA SER A 224 2.51 -2.20 11.24
C SER A 224 2.17 -1.46 9.96
N MET A 225 1.80 -0.19 10.13
CA MET A 225 1.54 0.74 9.03
C MET A 225 2.80 1.55 8.70
N GLY A 226 3.07 1.71 7.41
CA GLY A 226 4.21 2.48 6.94
C GLY A 226 4.21 2.66 5.43
N GLY A 227 4.92 3.67 4.98
CA GLY A 227 5.25 3.88 3.58
C GLY A 227 6.68 4.38 3.44
N ILE A 228 7.16 4.46 2.20
CA ILE A 228 8.46 5.05 1.90
C ILE A 228 8.47 5.59 0.47
N VAL A 229 9.17 6.71 0.27
CA VAL A 229 9.50 7.27 -1.04
C VAL A 229 10.99 7.11 -1.25
N ILE A 230 11.40 6.64 -2.43
CA ILE A 230 12.79 6.39 -2.79
C ILE A 230 13.13 7.27 -3.99
N ASP A 231 14.21 8.02 -3.83
CA ASP A 231 14.77 8.90 -4.85
C ASP A 231 15.73 8.09 -5.73
N GLY A 232 15.43 7.97 -7.02
CA GLY A 232 16.28 7.30 -8.00
C GLY A 232 17.54 8.09 -8.35
N GLY A 233 17.55 9.41 -8.13
CA GLY A 233 18.71 10.29 -8.28
C GLY A 233 19.24 10.49 -9.69
N HIS A 234 18.49 10.09 -10.72
CA HIS A 234 18.90 10.25 -12.11
C HIS A 234 18.02 11.23 -12.91
N PHE A 235 16.94 11.75 -12.30
CA PHE A 235 16.15 12.82 -12.90
C PHE A 235 16.84 14.17 -12.72
N ASP A 236 17.10 14.87 -13.82
CA ASP A 236 17.64 16.23 -13.79
C ASP A 236 16.50 17.24 -13.60
N TRP A 237 16.32 17.66 -12.35
CA TRP A 237 15.29 18.65 -11.96
C TRP A 237 15.53 20.03 -12.58
N SER A 238 16.74 20.32 -13.08
CA SER A 238 17.08 21.60 -13.69
C SER A 238 16.88 21.67 -15.20
N ALA A 239 16.82 20.53 -15.87
CA ALA A 239 16.83 20.49 -17.34
C ALA A 239 15.55 21.01 -17.98
N SER A 240 14.37 20.74 -17.39
CA SER A 240 13.09 21.00 -18.06
C SER A 240 12.48 22.37 -17.77
N GLY A 241 12.95 23.08 -16.74
CA GLY A 241 12.36 24.33 -16.24
C GLY A 241 10.97 24.18 -15.62
N LYS A 242 10.41 22.96 -15.53
CA LYS A 242 9.08 22.69 -14.96
C LYS A 242 9.03 22.66 -13.43
N PHE A 243 10.19 22.61 -12.78
CA PHE A 243 10.37 22.34 -11.34
C PHE A 243 11.12 23.45 -10.59
N PRO A 244 10.65 24.71 -10.64
CA PRO A 244 11.31 25.82 -9.97
C PRO A 244 11.44 25.61 -8.46
N GLU A 245 10.58 24.81 -7.83
CA GLU A 245 10.68 24.46 -6.40
C GLU A 245 11.93 23.64 -6.02
N PHE A 246 12.68 23.14 -7.01
CA PHE A 246 13.99 22.51 -6.83
C PHE A 246 15.15 23.43 -7.19
N THR A 247 14.97 24.32 -8.17
CA THR A 247 16.07 25.12 -8.73
C THR A 247 16.10 26.57 -8.23
N GLU A 248 14.96 27.13 -7.82
CA GLU A 248 14.84 28.48 -7.31
C GLU A 248 15.04 28.56 -5.78
N PRO A 249 15.35 29.75 -5.23
CA PRO A 249 15.59 29.93 -3.81
C PRO A 249 14.35 29.55 -3.00
N ALA A 250 14.50 28.64 -2.03
CA ALA A 250 13.41 28.22 -1.16
C ALA A 250 13.26 29.17 0.04
N ASP A 251 12.09 29.82 0.17
CA ASP A 251 11.79 30.75 1.26
C ASP A 251 11.91 30.11 2.65
N GLY A 252 11.44 28.87 2.80
CA GLY A 252 11.51 28.10 4.05
C GLY A 252 12.94 27.75 4.51
N TYR A 253 13.95 28.00 3.66
CA TYR A 253 15.35 27.64 3.84
C TYR A 253 16.30 28.77 3.46
N HIS A 254 15.92 30.03 3.72
CA HIS A 254 16.79 31.20 3.54
C HIS A 254 17.40 31.34 2.13
N GLY A 255 16.64 30.95 1.12
CA GLY A 255 17.06 31.03 -0.28
C GLY A 255 17.96 29.89 -0.76
N MET A 256 18.08 28.80 0.02
CA MET A 256 18.73 27.58 -0.43
C MET A 256 18.07 27.06 -1.72
N ARG A 257 18.89 26.65 -2.69
CA ARG A 257 18.45 25.98 -3.92
C ARG A 257 18.69 24.47 -3.76
N PHE A 258 17.62 23.67 -3.72
CA PHE A 258 17.71 22.24 -3.41
C PHE A 258 18.60 21.47 -4.41
N TRP A 259 18.43 21.72 -5.70
CA TRP A 259 19.21 21.05 -6.74
C TRP A 259 20.70 21.39 -6.69
N GLU A 260 21.05 22.67 -6.49
CA GLU A 260 22.44 23.11 -6.34
C GLU A 260 23.10 22.49 -5.10
N THR A 261 22.35 22.39 -4.00
CA THR A 261 22.88 21.95 -2.70
C THR A 261 23.02 20.43 -2.62
N TYR A 262 22.00 19.69 -3.06
CA TYR A 262 21.91 18.24 -2.84
C TYR A 262 22.10 17.42 -4.12
N GLY A 263 22.16 18.06 -5.29
CA GLY A 263 22.32 17.40 -6.59
C GLY A 263 21.36 16.23 -6.76
N ASN A 264 21.91 15.05 -7.03
CA ASN A 264 21.13 13.82 -7.23
C ASN A 264 20.25 13.41 -6.03
N LYS A 265 20.46 13.93 -4.82
CA LYS A 265 19.61 13.64 -3.65
C LYS A 265 18.57 14.72 -3.37
N ALA A 266 18.36 15.67 -4.30
CA ALA A 266 17.49 16.82 -4.08
C ALA A 266 16.04 16.43 -3.74
N LEU A 267 15.49 15.36 -4.34
CA LEU A 267 14.15 14.90 -4.01
C LEU A 267 14.10 14.31 -2.58
N ALA A 268 15.03 13.43 -2.22
CA ALA A 268 15.09 12.91 -0.85
C ALA A 268 15.23 14.03 0.20
N ALA A 269 16.08 15.03 -0.07
CA ALA A 269 16.26 16.19 0.79
C ALA A 269 14.97 17.02 0.87
N LYS A 270 14.32 17.34 -0.26
CA LYS A 270 13.09 18.11 -0.28
C LYS A 270 11.93 17.38 0.42
N LEU A 271 11.75 16.08 0.18
CA LEU A 271 10.76 15.27 0.90
C LEU A 271 10.94 15.34 2.42
N ARG A 272 12.20 15.28 2.89
CA ARG A 272 12.58 15.34 4.30
C ARG A 272 12.37 16.72 4.93
N MET A 273 12.87 17.73 4.25
CA MET A 273 12.98 19.08 4.75
C MET A 273 11.63 19.79 4.63
N ASP A 274 10.96 19.65 3.50
CA ASP A 274 9.72 20.36 3.18
C ASP A 274 8.50 19.55 3.66
N SER A 275 8.16 18.50 2.92
CA SER A 275 6.90 17.77 3.13
C SER A 275 6.81 17.03 4.47
N MET A 276 7.86 16.30 4.86
CA MET A 276 7.86 15.55 6.12
C MET A 276 7.82 16.50 7.33
N ARG A 277 8.53 17.62 7.24
CA ARG A 277 8.53 18.64 8.30
C ARG A 277 7.14 19.24 8.44
N ASP A 278 6.54 19.72 7.37
CA ASP A 278 5.37 20.59 7.49
C ASP A 278 4.03 19.83 7.46
N LEU A 279 3.96 18.68 6.78
CA LEU A 279 2.77 17.81 6.83
C LEU A 279 2.81 16.81 7.98
N GLY A 280 4.02 16.43 8.43
CA GLY A 280 4.22 15.56 9.59
C GLY A 280 3.80 14.08 9.50
N PRO A 281 3.68 13.40 8.34
CA PRO A 281 3.34 11.97 8.32
C PRO A 281 4.56 11.10 8.64
N CYS A 282 5.21 11.32 9.79
CA CYS A 282 6.43 10.63 10.18
C CYS A 282 6.17 9.19 10.65
N MET A 283 7.05 8.27 10.27
CA MET A 283 7.00 6.88 10.72
C MET A 283 7.51 6.75 12.17
N SER A 284 6.82 5.96 12.99
CA SER A 284 7.28 5.59 14.34
C SER A 284 8.59 4.78 14.28
N PRO A 285 9.58 5.05 15.14
CA PRO A 285 10.80 4.26 15.24
C PRO A 285 10.55 2.77 15.50
N PHE A 286 9.49 2.45 16.26
CA PHE A 286 9.09 1.07 16.49
C PHE A 286 8.61 0.38 15.20
N ASN A 287 7.83 1.07 14.36
CA ASN A 287 7.40 0.51 13.07
C ASN A 287 8.59 0.34 12.12
N ALA A 288 9.52 1.32 12.08
CA ALA A 288 10.75 1.19 11.30
C ALA A 288 11.56 -0.04 11.74
N TRP A 289 11.69 -0.26 13.04
CA TRP A 289 12.36 -1.44 13.59
C TRP A 289 11.67 -2.75 13.16
N LEU A 290 10.33 -2.82 13.21
CA LEU A 290 9.57 -3.98 12.74
C LEU A 290 9.73 -4.21 11.23
N PHE A 291 9.77 -3.15 10.43
CA PHE A 291 10.03 -3.27 8.99
C PHE A 291 11.46 -3.75 8.71
N LEU A 292 12.45 -3.37 9.51
CA LEU A 292 13.79 -3.96 9.42
C LEU A 292 13.72 -5.48 9.64
N GLN A 293 13.01 -5.96 10.65
CA GLN A 293 12.84 -7.40 10.89
C GLN A 293 12.13 -8.10 9.71
N GLY A 294 11.15 -7.42 9.12
CA GLY A 294 10.50 -7.87 7.89
C GLY A 294 11.50 -8.02 6.75
N LEU A 295 12.29 -6.98 6.44
CA LEU A 295 13.26 -7.00 5.35
C LEU A 295 14.27 -8.17 5.45
N GLU A 296 14.75 -8.49 6.65
CA GLU A 296 15.72 -9.56 6.86
C GLU A 296 15.23 -10.93 6.34
N THR A 297 13.92 -11.17 6.39
CA THR A 297 13.29 -12.42 5.95
C THR A 297 12.56 -12.30 4.61
N LEU A 298 12.56 -11.12 3.99
CA LEU A 298 11.81 -10.87 2.75
C LEU A 298 12.16 -11.82 1.61
N PRO A 299 13.43 -12.19 1.34
CA PRO A 299 13.74 -13.13 0.27
C PRO A 299 13.06 -14.49 0.45
N LEU A 300 13.07 -15.01 1.68
CA LEU A 300 12.51 -16.32 2.02
C LEU A 300 10.98 -16.30 1.92
N ARG A 301 10.36 -15.26 2.47
CA ARG A 301 8.90 -15.06 2.38
C ARG A 301 8.46 -14.82 0.94
N GLY A 302 9.17 -13.94 0.22
CA GLY A 302 8.90 -13.60 -1.17
C GLY A 302 8.96 -14.82 -2.09
N GLN A 303 9.99 -15.65 -1.95
CA GLN A 303 10.09 -16.92 -2.66
C GLN A 303 8.86 -17.80 -2.41
N ARG A 304 8.52 -18.06 -1.14
CA ARG A 304 7.37 -18.91 -0.80
C ARG A 304 6.04 -18.33 -1.27
N HIS A 305 5.84 -17.02 -1.19
CA HIS A 305 4.65 -16.37 -1.74
C HIS A 305 4.51 -16.63 -3.24
N VAL A 306 5.59 -16.45 -4.00
CA VAL A 306 5.60 -16.67 -5.46
C VAL A 306 5.35 -18.14 -5.80
N GLU A 307 6.02 -19.07 -5.11
CA GLU A 307 5.83 -20.51 -5.29
C GLU A 307 4.37 -20.93 -5.05
N ASN A 308 3.79 -20.48 -3.92
CA ASN A 308 2.40 -20.75 -3.60
C ASN A 308 1.43 -20.12 -4.62
N SER A 309 1.69 -18.88 -5.04
CA SER A 309 0.88 -18.20 -6.05
C SER A 309 0.92 -18.89 -7.42
N GLN A 310 2.09 -19.32 -7.87
CA GLN A 310 2.23 -20.06 -9.13
C GLN A 310 1.44 -21.37 -9.08
N ALA A 311 1.67 -22.20 -8.06
CA ALA A 311 0.99 -23.48 -7.93
C ALA A 311 -0.52 -23.33 -7.78
N PHE A 312 -0.98 -22.33 -7.04
CA PHE A 312 -2.40 -22.04 -6.89
C PHE A 312 -3.03 -21.53 -8.19
N ALA A 313 -2.35 -20.65 -8.93
CA ALA A 313 -2.81 -20.15 -10.22
C ALA A 313 -2.98 -21.28 -11.25
N GLU A 314 -2.01 -22.19 -11.33
CA GLU A 314 -2.07 -23.35 -12.24
C GLU A 314 -3.19 -24.31 -11.86
N TRP A 315 -3.40 -24.54 -10.55
CA TRP A 315 -4.53 -25.33 -10.07
C TRP A 315 -5.89 -24.69 -10.43
N LEU A 316 -6.03 -23.37 -10.24
CA LEU A 316 -7.23 -22.63 -10.62
C LEU A 316 -7.47 -22.68 -12.14
N GLU A 317 -6.45 -22.47 -12.96
CA GLU A 317 -6.57 -22.47 -14.42
C GLU A 317 -7.07 -23.82 -14.95
N ALA A 318 -6.63 -24.92 -14.33
CA ALA A 318 -7.08 -26.27 -14.64
C ALA A 318 -8.47 -26.60 -14.08
N HIS A 319 -8.94 -25.92 -13.03
CA HIS A 319 -10.16 -26.29 -12.31
C HIS A 319 -11.42 -26.14 -13.19
N PRO A 320 -12.39 -27.08 -13.14
CA PRO A 320 -13.59 -27.02 -13.99
C PRO A 320 -14.55 -25.89 -13.63
N CYS A 321 -14.61 -25.47 -12.37
CA CYS A 321 -15.52 -24.40 -11.91
C CYS A 321 -14.95 -22.97 -12.02
N VAL A 322 -13.71 -22.82 -12.52
CA VAL A 322 -13.04 -21.52 -12.65
C VAL A 322 -13.12 -21.06 -14.10
N SER A 323 -13.66 -19.88 -14.31
CA SER A 323 -13.91 -19.29 -15.63
C SER A 323 -12.64 -18.67 -16.24
N TRP A 324 -11.83 -18.02 -15.40
CA TRP A 324 -10.62 -17.31 -15.80
C TRP A 324 -9.70 -17.07 -14.60
N VAL A 325 -8.41 -16.91 -14.87
CA VAL A 325 -7.38 -16.56 -13.87
C VAL A 325 -6.48 -15.46 -14.44
N LEU A 326 -6.19 -14.45 -13.62
CA LEU A 326 -5.22 -13.40 -13.93
C LEU A 326 -4.08 -13.49 -12.93
N TYR A 327 -2.99 -14.07 -13.41
CA TYR A 327 -1.72 -14.13 -12.72
C TYR A 327 -0.61 -14.07 -13.78
N PRO A 328 0.34 -13.12 -13.70
CA PRO A 328 1.35 -12.95 -14.76
C PRO A 328 2.33 -14.13 -14.90
N GLY A 329 2.30 -15.09 -13.97
CA GLY A 329 3.09 -16.32 -14.05
C GLY A 329 2.47 -17.42 -14.91
N LEU A 330 1.22 -17.26 -15.36
CA LEU A 330 0.58 -18.19 -16.29
C LEU A 330 0.97 -17.86 -17.74
N LYS A 331 1.26 -18.88 -18.55
CA LYS A 331 1.61 -18.72 -19.97
C LYS A 331 0.48 -18.12 -20.81
N SER A 332 -0.76 -18.27 -20.34
CA SER A 332 -1.97 -17.68 -20.95
C SER A 332 -2.07 -16.18 -20.70
N HIS A 333 -1.32 -15.63 -19.74
CA HIS A 333 -1.35 -14.21 -19.43
C HIS A 333 -0.66 -13.39 -20.52
N LYS A 334 -1.31 -12.31 -20.97
CA LYS A 334 -0.80 -11.45 -22.06
C LYS A 334 0.61 -10.90 -21.81
N ASP A 335 0.95 -10.67 -20.54
CA ASP A 335 2.23 -10.08 -20.13
C ASP A 335 3.23 -11.13 -19.59
N TYR A 336 3.02 -12.43 -19.83
CA TYR A 336 3.86 -13.52 -19.30
C TYR A 336 5.36 -13.32 -19.59
N GLU A 337 5.70 -13.02 -20.84
CA GLU A 337 7.10 -12.81 -21.25
C GLU A 337 7.70 -11.54 -20.60
N ARG A 338 6.91 -10.47 -20.50
CA ARG A 338 7.35 -9.25 -19.82
C ARG A 338 7.60 -9.53 -18.34
N ALA A 339 6.64 -10.17 -17.66
CA ALA A 339 6.75 -10.55 -16.26
C ALA A 339 8.04 -11.35 -15.99
N ARG A 340 8.38 -12.32 -16.85
CA ARG A 340 9.64 -13.08 -16.73
C ARG A 340 10.90 -12.23 -16.78
N THR A 341 10.90 -11.18 -17.60
CA THR A 341 12.07 -10.29 -17.76
C THR A 341 12.16 -9.23 -16.68
N THR A 342 11.04 -8.66 -16.26
CA THR A 342 10.99 -7.58 -15.28
C THR A 342 10.93 -8.09 -13.84
N MET A 343 10.51 -9.35 -13.65
CA MET A 343 10.33 -9.98 -12.34
C MET A 343 11.08 -11.32 -12.24
N PRO A 344 12.42 -11.32 -12.18
CA PRO A 344 13.22 -12.55 -12.21
C PRO A 344 12.95 -13.52 -11.07
N ASN A 345 12.44 -13.02 -9.93
CA ASN A 345 12.05 -13.85 -8.77
C ASN A 345 10.56 -14.25 -8.79
N GLY A 346 9.88 -14.04 -9.93
CA GLY A 346 8.48 -14.38 -10.17
C GLY A 346 7.48 -13.26 -9.84
N PRO A 347 6.25 -13.33 -10.38
CA PRO A 347 5.34 -12.18 -10.48
C PRO A 347 4.44 -11.96 -9.26
N GLY A 348 5.02 -12.09 -8.07
CA GLY A 348 4.38 -11.69 -6.82
C GLY A 348 3.48 -12.74 -6.17
N GLY A 349 2.75 -12.29 -5.14
CA GLY A 349 1.95 -13.15 -4.25
C GLY A 349 0.44 -12.95 -4.34
N VAL A 350 -0.06 -12.29 -5.40
CA VAL A 350 -1.48 -11.95 -5.57
C VAL A 350 -1.96 -12.39 -6.94
N LEU A 351 -3.17 -12.92 -6.98
CA LEU A 351 -3.89 -13.18 -8.22
C LEU A 351 -5.37 -12.84 -8.08
N THR A 352 -6.04 -12.77 -9.22
CA THR A 352 -7.50 -12.70 -9.30
C THR A 352 -8.04 -13.80 -10.18
N PHE A 353 -9.24 -14.29 -9.87
CA PHE A 353 -9.92 -15.29 -10.69
C PHE A 353 -11.43 -15.10 -10.60
N GLY A 354 -12.16 -15.65 -11.57
CA GLY A 354 -13.62 -15.71 -11.55
C GLY A 354 -14.11 -17.15 -11.53
N VAL A 355 -15.25 -17.36 -10.87
CA VAL A 355 -15.92 -18.66 -10.80
C VAL A 355 -17.23 -18.65 -11.59
N ALA A 356 -17.67 -19.81 -12.02
CA ALA A 356 -19.00 -19.99 -12.59
C ALA A 356 -20.10 -19.71 -11.57
N GLY A 357 -21.32 -19.50 -12.06
CA GLY A 357 -22.51 -19.36 -11.22
C GLY A 357 -23.05 -17.94 -11.18
N ASN A 358 -23.59 -17.54 -10.04
CA ASN A 358 -24.17 -16.24 -9.75
C ASN A 358 -23.50 -15.58 -8.53
N ILE A 359 -23.87 -14.33 -8.25
CA ILE A 359 -23.25 -13.54 -7.17
C ILE A 359 -23.35 -14.19 -5.78
N ASP A 360 -24.42 -14.93 -5.47
CA ASP A 360 -24.57 -15.61 -4.18
C ASP A 360 -23.63 -16.81 -4.08
N GLU A 361 -23.36 -17.52 -5.18
CA GLU A 361 -22.39 -18.61 -5.26
C GLU A 361 -20.95 -18.10 -5.11
N VAL A 362 -20.61 -16.97 -5.75
CA VAL A 362 -19.31 -16.29 -5.56
C VAL A 362 -19.10 -15.91 -4.09
N ARG A 363 -20.14 -15.36 -3.44
CA ARG A 363 -20.10 -15.03 -2.01
C ARG A 363 -19.99 -16.28 -1.14
N ALA A 364 -20.68 -17.36 -1.51
CA ALA A 364 -20.61 -18.64 -0.81
C ALA A 364 -19.19 -19.22 -0.83
N VAL A 365 -18.43 -19.07 -1.93
CA VAL A 365 -17.00 -19.44 -1.96
C VAL A 365 -16.24 -18.75 -0.83
N VAL A 366 -16.35 -17.42 -0.72
CA VAL A 366 -15.63 -16.65 0.30
C VAL A 366 -16.11 -17.02 1.71
N ASN A 367 -17.41 -17.21 1.91
CA ASN A 367 -18.00 -17.52 3.22
C ASN A 367 -17.68 -18.95 3.72
N ASN A 368 -17.41 -19.88 2.79
CA ASN A 368 -17.18 -21.28 3.14
C ASN A 368 -15.71 -21.61 3.43
N LEU A 369 -14.76 -20.74 3.09
CA LEU A 369 -13.35 -20.92 3.45
C LEU A 369 -13.16 -20.95 4.98
N LYS A 370 -12.24 -21.79 5.44
CA LYS A 370 -11.95 -22.02 6.87
C LYS A 370 -10.53 -21.63 7.25
N LEU A 371 -9.59 -21.70 6.32
CA LEU A 371 -8.19 -21.30 6.52
C LEU A 371 -7.99 -19.84 6.14
N CYS A 372 -8.50 -19.45 4.96
CA CYS A 372 -8.28 -18.11 4.42
C CYS A 372 -8.98 -17.04 5.25
N SER A 373 -8.29 -15.93 5.52
CA SER A 373 -8.87 -14.80 6.24
C SER A 373 -9.56 -13.82 5.27
N HIS A 374 -10.85 -13.55 5.47
CA HIS A 374 -11.61 -12.58 4.68
C HIS A 374 -11.39 -11.15 5.20
N LEU A 375 -10.45 -10.40 4.59
CA LEU A 375 -10.19 -9.00 4.92
C LEU A 375 -9.51 -8.21 3.80
N ALA A 376 -9.57 -6.88 3.89
CA ALA A 376 -9.04 -5.97 2.88
C ALA A 376 -7.54 -5.66 3.05
N ASN A 377 -6.68 -6.69 3.03
CA ASN A 377 -5.22 -6.56 3.05
C ASN A 377 -4.56 -7.48 1.99
N VAL A 378 -3.26 -7.29 1.72
CA VAL A 378 -2.42 -8.18 0.89
C VAL A 378 -1.01 -8.24 1.49
N GLY A 379 -0.25 -9.28 1.16
CA GLY A 379 1.16 -9.42 1.56
C GLY A 379 1.41 -9.69 3.05
N ASP A 380 0.43 -10.26 3.75
CA ASP A 380 0.63 -10.91 5.05
C ASP A 380 1.14 -12.34 4.84
N ALA A 381 1.75 -12.93 5.87
CA ALA A 381 2.16 -14.33 5.90
C ALA A 381 0.97 -15.30 5.84
N LYS A 382 -0.26 -14.85 6.14
CA LYS A 382 -1.48 -15.66 6.05
C LYS A 382 -2.16 -15.41 4.71
N THR A 383 -2.80 -16.43 4.16
CA THR A 383 -3.59 -16.33 2.94
C THR A 383 -4.84 -15.49 3.19
N LEU A 384 -5.00 -14.44 2.38
CA LEU A 384 -6.10 -13.48 2.49
C LEU A 384 -6.97 -13.53 1.24
N ILE A 385 -8.27 -13.42 1.43
CA ILE A 385 -9.24 -13.41 0.34
C ILE A 385 -10.19 -12.23 0.45
N ILE A 386 -10.63 -11.71 -0.68
CA ILE A 386 -11.72 -10.74 -0.74
C ILE A 386 -12.49 -10.83 -2.06
N HIS A 387 -13.79 -10.50 -2.02
CA HIS A 387 -14.64 -10.33 -3.20
C HIS A 387 -14.85 -8.82 -3.45
N PRO A 388 -14.06 -8.16 -4.31
CA PRO A 388 -14.02 -6.70 -4.37
C PRO A 388 -15.36 -6.04 -4.74
N TRP A 389 -16.16 -6.68 -5.59
CA TRP A 389 -17.43 -6.14 -6.08
C TRP A 389 -18.40 -5.73 -4.96
N VAL A 390 -18.55 -6.60 -3.95
CA VAL A 390 -19.48 -6.41 -2.82
C VAL A 390 -18.80 -5.93 -1.55
N THR A 391 -17.50 -5.64 -1.58
CA THR A 391 -16.74 -5.19 -0.40
C THR A 391 -16.00 -3.88 -0.69
N THR A 392 -14.71 -3.94 -1.05
CA THR A 392 -13.82 -2.79 -1.22
C THR A 392 -14.29 -1.79 -2.27
N HIS A 393 -15.06 -2.21 -3.26
CA HIS A 393 -15.56 -1.35 -4.33
C HIS A 393 -17.08 -1.14 -4.26
N GLN A 394 -17.76 -1.61 -3.20
CA GLN A 394 -19.21 -1.54 -3.06
C GLN A 394 -19.75 -0.10 -3.19
N GLN A 395 -18.97 0.89 -2.75
CA GLN A 395 -19.32 2.32 -2.78
C GLN A 395 -19.29 2.95 -4.19
N LEU A 396 -18.75 2.25 -5.20
CA LEU A 396 -18.69 2.74 -6.57
C LEU A 396 -19.95 2.34 -7.36
N PRO A 397 -20.41 3.14 -8.32
CA PRO A 397 -21.38 2.70 -9.31
C PRO A 397 -20.87 1.48 -10.10
N ASP A 398 -21.75 0.55 -10.47
CA ASP A 398 -21.36 -0.69 -11.16
C ASP A 398 -20.59 -0.44 -12.48
N GLU A 399 -20.96 0.58 -13.25
CA GLU A 399 -20.21 0.95 -14.46
C GLU A 399 -18.77 1.40 -14.17
N GLU A 400 -18.56 2.11 -13.06
CA GLU A 400 -17.23 2.56 -12.63
C GLU A 400 -16.41 1.40 -12.05
N LYS A 401 -17.05 0.44 -11.37
CA LYS A 401 -16.39 -0.83 -10.98
C LYS A 401 -15.86 -1.56 -12.21
N ILE A 402 -16.69 -1.73 -13.24
CA ILE A 402 -16.29 -2.42 -14.49
C ILE A 402 -15.18 -1.67 -15.20
N LYS A 403 -15.27 -0.34 -15.35
CA LYS A 403 -14.20 0.47 -15.96
C LYS A 403 -12.89 0.35 -15.18
N GLY A 404 -12.96 0.28 -13.84
CA GLY A 404 -11.83 0.00 -12.96
C GLY A 404 -11.34 -1.45 -12.98
N GLY A 405 -11.91 -2.32 -13.82
CA GLY A 405 -11.50 -3.73 -13.93
C GLY A 405 -12.07 -4.64 -12.84
N VAL A 406 -13.09 -4.23 -12.09
CA VAL A 406 -13.73 -5.09 -11.09
C VAL A 406 -14.97 -5.72 -11.70
N THR A 407 -14.95 -7.04 -11.89
CA THR A 407 -16.10 -7.80 -12.40
C THR A 407 -16.91 -8.41 -11.24
N PRO A 408 -18.22 -8.69 -11.42
CA PRO A 408 -19.04 -9.28 -10.36
C PRO A 408 -18.56 -10.61 -9.79
N ASP A 409 -17.90 -11.42 -10.61
CA ASP A 409 -17.37 -12.75 -10.28
C ASP A 409 -15.93 -12.73 -9.75
N LEU A 410 -15.24 -11.59 -9.77
CA LEU A 410 -13.83 -11.46 -9.40
C LEU A 410 -13.61 -11.74 -7.91
N ILE A 411 -12.78 -12.73 -7.62
CA ILE A 411 -12.20 -12.99 -6.30
C ILE A 411 -10.72 -12.64 -6.36
N ARG A 412 -10.22 -11.92 -5.35
CA ARG A 412 -8.79 -11.63 -5.19
C ARG A 412 -8.23 -12.43 -4.03
N VAL A 413 -7.10 -13.08 -4.26
CA VAL A 413 -6.37 -13.83 -3.23
C VAL A 413 -4.95 -13.31 -3.12
N SER A 414 -4.53 -12.99 -1.90
CA SER A 414 -3.14 -12.79 -1.54
C SER A 414 -2.67 -14.06 -0.87
N LEU A 415 -1.83 -14.85 -1.55
CA LEU A 415 -1.35 -16.12 -1.03
C LEU A 415 -0.35 -15.87 0.10
N GLY A 416 -0.49 -16.64 1.18
CA GLY A 416 0.39 -16.62 2.33
C GLY A 416 1.55 -17.62 2.21
N LEU A 417 2.08 -18.01 3.36
CA LEU A 417 3.22 -18.90 3.51
C LEU A 417 2.83 -20.32 3.93
N GLU A 418 1.53 -20.60 4.06
CA GLU A 418 1.01 -21.92 4.41
C GLU A 418 1.45 -22.98 3.39
N ASP A 419 1.30 -24.25 3.75
CA ASP A 419 1.50 -25.34 2.81
C ASP A 419 0.44 -25.27 1.70
N ILE A 420 0.89 -25.22 0.45
CA ILE A 420 0.01 -25.03 -0.73
C ILE A 420 -1.12 -26.08 -0.80
N LYS A 421 -0.87 -27.29 -0.31
CA LYS A 421 -1.88 -28.37 -0.28
C LYS A 421 -3.07 -28.01 0.61
N ASP A 422 -2.83 -27.33 1.73
CA ASP A 422 -3.87 -26.95 2.68
C ASP A 422 -4.69 -25.78 2.13
N ILE A 423 -4.03 -24.83 1.44
CA ILE A 423 -4.70 -23.76 0.71
C ILE A 423 -5.62 -24.36 -0.37
N ILE A 424 -5.11 -25.24 -1.22
CA ILE A 424 -5.91 -25.91 -2.26
C ILE A 424 -7.07 -26.68 -1.65
N PHE A 425 -6.85 -27.42 -0.56
CA PHE A 425 -7.90 -28.17 0.12
C PHE A 425 -9.01 -27.26 0.66
N ASP A 426 -8.67 -26.10 1.24
CA ASP A 426 -9.64 -25.12 1.71
C ASP A 426 -10.51 -24.58 0.56
N PHE A 427 -9.89 -24.28 -0.60
CA PHE A 427 -10.64 -23.84 -1.77
C PHE A 427 -11.50 -24.96 -2.39
N GLN A 428 -11.00 -26.19 -2.42
CA GLN A 428 -11.77 -27.35 -2.90
C GLN A 428 -13.05 -27.54 -2.10
N GLN A 429 -12.96 -27.58 -0.76
CA GLN A 429 -14.14 -27.74 0.08
C GLN A 429 -15.10 -26.55 -0.08
N ALA A 430 -14.57 -25.33 -0.19
CA ALA A 430 -15.39 -24.13 -0.35
C ALA A 430 -16.14 -24.11 -1.69
N PHE A 431 -15.51 -24.57 -2.77
CA PHE A 431 -16.13 -24.67 -4.10
C PHE A 431 -17.27 -25.70 -4.10
N VAL A 432 -17.07 -26.85 -3.45
CA VAL A 432 -18.12 -27.88 -3.29
C VAL A 432 -19.27 -27.35 -2.44
N ALA A 433 -18.98 -26.71 -1.31
CA ALA A 433 -19.99 -26.14 -0.42
C ALA A 433 -20.77 -24.98 -1.05
N ALA A 434 -20.13 -24.23 -1.97
CA ALA A 434 -20.78 -23.18 -2.76
C ALA A 434 -21.66 -23.73 -3.90
N GLY A 435 -21.58 -25.04 -4.20
CA GLY A 435 -22.38 -25.67 -5.26
C GLY A 435 -21.97 -25.25 -6.68
N LEU A 436 -20.71 -24.84 -6.88
CA LEU A 436 -20.24 -24.29 -8.15
C LEU A 436 -20.43 -25.30 -9.29
N GLN A 437 -20.96 -24.81 -10.40
CA GLN A 437 -21.08 -25.58 -11.64
C GLN A 437 -19.81 -25.48 -12.50
N PRO A 438 -19.65 -26.34 -13.53
CA PRO A 438 -18.61 -26.17 -14.52
C PRO A 438 -18.69 -24.81 -15.22
N ALA A 439 -17.55 -24.17 -15.43
CA ALA A 439 -17.42 -22.86 -16.04
C ALA A 439 -17.27 -22.93 -17.56
N GLU A 440 -17.77 -21.89 -18.24
CA GLU A 440 -17.38 -21.60 -19.61
C GLU A 440 -16.00 -20.92 -19.61
N LYS A 441 -15.04 -21.49 -20.33
CA LYS A 441 -13.66 -20.99 -20.41
C LYS A 441 -13.42 -20.21 -21.69
N GLY A 442 -12.45 -19.28 -21.65
CA GLY A 442 -11.94 -18.59 -22.84
C GLY A 442 -12.65 -17.27 -23.19
N VAL A 443 -13.50 -16.76 -22.31
CA VAL A 443 -14.11 -15.43 -22.44
C VAL A 443 -13.26 -14.41 -21.71
N ASP A 444 -12.98 -13.25 -22.32
CA ASP A 444 -12.35 -12.13 -21.62
C ASP A 444 -13.28 -11.66 -20.48
N PRO A 445 -12.86 -11.76 -19.21
CA PRO A 445 -13.73 -11.45 -18.08
C PRO A 445 -14.23 -10.02 -18.08
N PHE A 446 -13.44 -9.09 -18.62
CA PHE A 446 -13.77 -7.68 -18.62
C PHE A 446 -14.73 -7.30 -19.73
N GLN A 447 -14.72 -8.03 -20.84
CA GLN A 447 -15.76 -7.92 -21.87
C GLN A 447 -17.08 -8.53 -21.38
N ALA A 448 -17.02 -9.65 -20.65
CA ALA A 448 -18.19 -10.31 -20.09
C ALA A 448 -18.84 -9.55 -18.92
N ALA A 449 -18.08 -8.72 -18.20
CA ALA A 449 -18.51 -8.05 -16.96
C ALA A 449 -19.82 -7.28 -17.08
N SER A 450 -20.00 -6.53 -18.18
CA SER A 450 -21.25 -5.79 -18.44
C SER A 450 -22.44 -6.72 -18.67
N GLY A 451 -22.19 -7.89 -19.26
CA GLY A 451 -23.20 -8.94 -19.43
C GLY A 451 -23.63 -9.52 -18.09
N LEU A 452 -22.68 -9.78 -17.17
CA LEU A 452 -22.99 -10.27 -15.82
C LEU A 452 -23.92 -9.30 -15.09
N VAL A 453 -23.64 -7.99 -15.11
CA VAL A 453 -24.49 -6.98 -14.45
C VAL A 453 -25.89 -6.89 -15.06
N LYS A 454 -26.01 -7.02 -16.38
CA LYS A 454 -27.29 -6.91 -17.11
C LYS A 454 -28.10 -8.21 -17.10
N SER A 455 -27.47 -9.33 -16.74
CA SER A 455 -28.08 -10.66 -16.69
C SER A 455 -28.71 -10.97 -15.33
N GLY A 456 -29.25 -12.18 -15.18
CA GLY A 456 -29.71 -12.72 -13.89
C GLY A 456 -28.59 -12.99 -12.88
N PHE A 457 -27.30 -12.88 -13.25
CA PHE A 457 -26.15 -13.18 -12.38
C PHE A 457 -26.20 -12.39 -11.06
N MET A 458 -26.63 -11.13 -11.12
CA MET A 458 -26.64 -10.24 -9.96
C MET A 458 -27.81 -10.49 -9.00
N GLY A 459 -28.90 -11.13 -9.44
CA GLY A 459 -30.11 -11.30 -8.65
C GLY A 459 -30.53 -10.01 -7.92
N LYS A 460 -30.74 -10.10 -6.61
CA LYS A 460 -31.09 -8.96 -5.73
C LYS A 460 -29.94 -7.99 -5.43
N TRP A 461 -28.70 -8.33 -5.82
CA TRP A 461 -27.48 -7.61 -5.45
C TRP A 461 -26.97 -6.63 -6.53
N ALA A 462 -27.75 -6.33 -7.55
CA ALA A 462 -27.40 -5.27 -8.49
C ALA A 462 -27.48 -3.90 -7.79
N THR A 463 -26.38 -3.15 -7.75
CA THR A 463 -26.29 -1.92 -6.94
C THR A 463 -25.89 -0.71 -7.78
N SER A 464 -26.68 0.35 -7.77
CA SER A 464 -26.18 1.68 -8.18
C SER A 464 -25.52 2.40 -6.99
N ALA A 465 -24.44 1.84 -6.43
CA ALA A 465 -23.79 2.29 -5.19
C ALA A 465 -24.76 2.46 -3.98
N PRO A 466 -24.65 1.67 -2.91
CA PRO A 466 -25.48 1.89 -1.73
C PRO A 466 -25.26 3.29 -1.15
N LYS A 467 -26.33 3.93 -0.67
CA LYS A 467 -26.19 5.13 0.16
C LYS A 467 -25.45 4.72 1.45
N PRO A 468 -24.57 5.57 2.00
CA PRO A 468 -23.98 5.30 3.31
C PRO A 468 -25.07 4.96 4.34
N GLY A 469 -24.98 3.80 4.98
CA GLY A 469 -25.96 3.31 5.95
C GLY A 469 -26.99 2.29 5.44
N THR A 470 -26.96 1.89 4.16
CA THR A 470 -27.76 0.77 3.64
C THR A 470 -26.88 -0.43 3.29
N ASP A 471 -27.43 -1.65 3.35
CA ASP A 471 -26.70 -2.90 3.03
C ASP A 471 -26.62 -3.18 1.52
N GLY A 472 -27.21 -2.30 0.70
CA GLY A 472 -27.25 -2.41 -0.76
C GLY A 472 -28.27 -3.41 -1.32
N SER A 473 -29.07 -4.07 -0.48
CA SER A 473 -30.05 -5.08 -0.90
C SER A 473 -31.35 -4.50 -1.49
N GLU A 474 -31.66 -3.24 -1.20
CA GLU A 474 -32.91 -2.57 -1.59
C GLU A 474 -32.95 -2.15 -3.08
N GLY A 475 -31.83 -2.27 -3.79
CA GLY A 475 -31.63 -1.58 -5.06
C GLY A 475 -32.35 -2.15 -6.29
N TRP A 476 -32.48 -3.48 -6.44
CA TRP A 476 -32.90 -4.06 -7.72
C TRP A 476 -34.40 -4.32 -7.83
N ALA A 477 -35.03 -4.81 -6.76
CA ALA A 477 -36.45 -5.18 -6.74
C ALA A 477 -37.39 -3.98 -6.91
N GLU A 478 -37.08 -2.85 -6.26
CA GLU A 478 -37.86 -1.60 -6.38
C GLU A 478 -37.81 -1.01 -7.80
N ARG A 479 -36.72 -1.22 -8.54
CA ARG A 479 -36.52 -0.62 -9.86
C ARG A 479 -37.10 -1.42 -11.02
N ASN A 480 -37.25 -2.74 -10.87
CA ASN A 480 -37.73 -3.62 -11.93
C ASN A 480 -39.14 -4.17 -11.69
N GLY A 481 -39.89 -3.59 -10.75
CA GLY A 481 -41.34 -3.82 -10.61
C GLY A 481 -41.73 -5.21 -10.11
N VAL A 482 -40.81 -5.98 -9.52
CA VAL A 482 -41.14 -7.28 -8.92
C VAL A 482 -41.65 -7.03 -7.50
N LYS A 483 -42.97 -6.81 -7.37
CA LYS A 483 -43.64 -6.74 -6.06
C LYS A 483 -43.58 -8.10 -5.37
N GLY A 484 -42.77 -8.19 -4.32
CA GLY A 484 -42.92 -9.25 -3.31
C GLY A 484 -44.24 -9.05 -2.56
N THR A 485 -45.00 -10.13 -2.43
CA THR A 485 -46.26 -10.18 -1.66
C THR A 485 -45.96 -10.03 -0.17
N GLU A 486 -46.32 -8.89 0.42
CA GLU A 486 -46.36 -8.73 1.88
C GLU A 486 -47.65 -9.37 2.43
N GLU A 487 -47.49 -10.37 3.29
CA GLU A 487 -48.53 -10.86 4.18
C GLU A 487 -48.85 -9.78 5.23
N LYS A 488 -50.09 -9.30 5.22
CA LYS A 488 -50.63 -8.41 6.25
C LYS A 488 -50.95 -9.23 7.51
N GLY A 489 -50.22 -8.98 8.59
CA GLY A 489 -50.63 -9.33 9.95
C GLY A 489 -51.30 -8.13 10.61
N ASP A 490 -52.58 -8.28 10.94
CA ASP A 490 -53.46 -7.27 11.52
C ASP A 490 -53.00 -6.78 12.92
N ALA A 491 -53.06 -5.46 13.13
CA ALA A 491 -52.98 -4.84 14.45
C ALA A 491 -54.37 -4.36 14.86
N ASN A 492 -54.89 -4.89 15.97
CA ASN A 492 -56.16 -4.47 16.57
C ASN A 492 -56.07 -4.46 18.11
N GLY A 493 -56.31 -3.29 18.71
CA GLY A 493 -56.72 -3.05 20.12
C GLY A 493 -55.69 -3.36 21.22
N THR A 494 -55.56 -2.64 22.34
CA THR A 494 -56.47 -1.73 23.04
C THR A 494 -55.69 -1.00 24.15
N GLU A 495 -56.11 0.22 24.48
CA GLU A 495 -55.62 1.05 25.58
C GLU A 495 -55.83 0.44 26.98
N LYS A 496 -54.97 0.80 27.96
CA LYS A 496 -55.39 1.36 29.27
C LYS A 496 -54.21 1.85 30.13
N LYS A 497 -54.37 3.05 30.67
CA LYS A 497 -53.64 3.63 31.82
C LYS A 497 -54.18 3.04 33.13
N GLU A 498 -53.32 2.89 34.15
CA GLU A 498 -53.69 3.04 35.56
C GLU A 498 -52.46 3.37 36.43
N GLU A 499 -52.73 4.11 37.51
CA GLU A 499 -51.81 4.86 38.38
C GLU A 499 -51.34 4.08 39.63
N ALA A 500 -50.17 4.51 40.12
CA ALA A 500 -49.77 4.77 41.52
C ALA A 500 -49.64 3.65 42.60
N ASP A 501 -48.41 3.68 43.16
CA ASP A 501 -48.05 3.73 44.59
C ASP A 501 -47.45 2.47 45.27
N GLY A 502 -46.41 2.72 46.08
CA GLY A 502 -46.06 1.87 47.22
C GLY A 502 -44.65 1.25 47.30
N THR A 503 -43.75 1.93 48.03
CA THR A 503 -42.71 1.40 48.95
C THR A 503 -41.42 0.77 48.38
N ASP A 504 -40.26 0.73 49.04
CA ASP A 504 -39.53 1.56 50.02
C ASP A 504 -38.17 0.84 50.24
N LYS A 505 -37.11 1.63 50.47
CA LYS A 505 -35.80 1.34 51.08
C LYS A 505 -34.64 0.59 50.37
N ARG A 506 -33.49 1.26 50.57
CA ARG A 506 -32.07 0.83 50.78
C ARG A 506 -31.17 0.88 49.54
N ARG A 507 -29.97 1.48 49.57
CA ARG A 507 -29.19 2.27 50.54
C ARG A 507 -27.98 2.82 49.76
N GLU A 508 -27.66 4.11 49.89
CA GLU A 508 -26.41 4.73 49.45
C GLU A 508 -25.28 4.53 50.48
N ALA A 509 -24.03 4.55 49.96
CA ALA A 509 -22.77 5.17 50.44
C ALA A 509 -22.30 4.92 51.91
N ALA A 510 -21.03 4.94 52.31
CA ALA A 510 -19.79 5.61 51.87
C ALA A 510 -18.57 4.93 52.61
N PRO A 511 -17.48 5.62 53.03
CA PRO A 511 -16.26 6.00 52.31
C PRO A 511 -14.96 5.57 53.05
N THR A 512 -13.76 5.96 52.58
CA THR A 512 -12.62 6.29 53.47
C THR A 512 -11.59 7.20 52.82
N ASP A 513 -11.23 8.27 53.54
CA ASP A 513 -10.17 9.25 53.27
C ASP A 513 -8.81 8.87 53.93
N ALA A 514 -7.78 9.62 53.54
CA ALA A 514 -6.33 9.53 53.75
C ALA A 514 -5.78 9.60 55.19
N VAL A 515 -4.46 9.29 55.39
CA VAL A 515 -3.39 10.19 55.94
C VAL A 515 -1.97 9.56 55.73
N ASP A 516 -1.01 10.44 55.34
CA ASP A 516 0.50 10.53 55.41
C ASP A 516 1.28 9.69 56.46
N ALA A 517 2.63 9.52 56.49
CA ALA A 517 3.87 9.97 55.82
C ALA A 517 5.01 8.93 56.18
N THR A 518 6.22 8.84 55.59
CA THR A 518 7.44 9.66 55.77
C THR A 518 8.65 9.06 55.01
N GLN A 519 9.65 9.92 54.75
CA GLN A 519 10.96 9.81 54.07
C GLN A 519 11.97 8.75 54.58
N ALA A 520 12.96 8.39 53.72
CA ALA A 520 14.40 8.39 54.05
C ALA A 520 15.31 8.16 52.81
N GLU A 521 16.46 8.84 52.81
CA GLU A 521 17.46 9.01 51.75
C GLU A 521 18.56 7.93 51.69
N SER A 522 19.21 7.85 50.52
CA SER A 522 20.65 7.62 50.26
C SER A 522 21.43 6.45 50.92
N LYS A 523 22.11 5.64 50.09
CA LYS A 523 23.59 5.56 50.07
C LYS A 523 24.16 4.65 48.97
N MET A 524 25.27 5.17 48.45
CA MET A 524 26.29 4.70 47.54
C MET A 524 27.15 3.58 48.16
N THR A 525 27.46 2.52 47.40
CA THR A 525 28.75 1.81 47.52
C THR A 525 29.11 1.00 46.28
N MET A 526 30.28 1.29 45.72
CA MET A 526 31.07 0.41 44.85
C MET A 526 31.70 -0.74 45.65
N ALA A 527 31.92 -1.89 45.00
CA ALA A 527 33.06 -2.80 45.17
C ALA A 527 33.02 -3.82 44.00
N THR A 528 33.88 -3.73 42.98
CA THR A 528 35.20 -4.38 42.82
C THR A 528 35.29 -5.87 43.21
N SER A 529 35.76 -6.66 42.22
CA SER A 529 36.48 -7.94 42.27
C SER A 529 35.79 -9.17 42.85
N ALA A 530 35.34 -10.08 41.98
CA ALA A 530 36.02 -11.35 41.65
C ALA A 530 35.38 -11.97 40.41
#